data_AF-A0A7K2Q2C9-F1
#
_entry.id   AF-A0A7K2Q2C9-F1
#
_cell.length_a   1.000
_cell.length_b   1.000
_cell.length_c   1.000
_cell.angle_alpha   90.00
_cell.angle_beta   90.00
_cell.angle_gamma   90.00
#
_symmetry.space_group_name_H-M   'P 1'
#
loop_
_entity.id
_entity.type
_entity.pdbx_description
1 polymer ?
#
loop_
_entity_poly.entity_id
_entity_poly.type
_entity_poly.pdbx_seq_one_letter_code
_entity_poly.pdbx_strand_id
1 'polypeptide(L)'
;EAEARAQIERILAIDTNVRGMPTARTVLVEEYLDGPEYSVEMFGVDGQAVCVGITAKSVTAGPHFVEHRHLFPAPLPAATAQLITDTVTAALDAAGIRLGATHTEVKLTADGPALVEINPRPAGGMIPELVRLATGVDLLDAQLRAALGLPPHLKAEEAGHAGIQFLLADTDGTLTAVHGAEAAAAVEGVESVLVTAA
;
A
#
# COMPACT_ATOMS: atom_id res chain seq x y z
N GLU A 1 0.43 -17.77 23.66
CA GLU A 1 0.81 -19.09 23.11
C GLU A 1 -0.35 -19.83 22.44
N ALA A 2 -1.47 -20.10 23.14
CA ALA A 2 -2.60 -20.84 22.57
C ALA A 2 -3.20 -20.19 21.31
N GLU A 3 -3.37 -18.86 21.32
CA GLU A 3 -3.83 -18.11 20.16
C GLU A 3 -2.89 -18.24 18.96
N ALA A 4 -1.59 -18.04 19.16
CA ALA A 4 -0.57 -18.18 18.11
C ALA A 4 -0.60 -19.58 17.49
N ARG A 5 -0.73 -20.64 18.30
CA ARG A 5 -0.86 -22.02 17.82
C ARG A 5 -2.10 -22.20 16.94
N ALA A 6 -3.25 -21.68 17.38
CA ALA A 6 -4.49 -21.75 16.62
C ALA A 6 -4.40 -21.00 15.28
N GLN A 7 -3.72 -19.85 15.22
CA GLN A 7 -3.51 -19.13 13.96
C GLN A 7 -2.52 -19.87 13.03
N ILE A 8 -1.44 -20.44 13.57
CA ILE A 8 -0.49 -21.26 12.81
C ILE A 8 -1.22 -22.43 12.14
N GLU A 9 -2.06 -23.15 12.88
CA GLU A 9 -2.84 -24.27 12.34
C GLU A 9 -3.77 -23.83 11.20
N ARG A 10 -4.44 -22.68 11.32
CA ARG A 10 -5.29 -22.13 10.25
C ARG A 10 -4.50 -21.74 9.01
N ILE A 11 -3.37 -21.04 9.17
CA ILE A 11 -2.52 -20.62 8.05
C ILE A 11 -1.96 -21.85 7.33
N LEU A 12 -1.49 -22.86 8.07
CA LEU A 12 -0.97 -24.10 7.50
C LEU A 12 -2.08 -25.01 6.92
N ALA A 13 -3.36 -24.77 7.20
CA ALA A 13 -4.45 -25.47 6.53
C ALA A 13 -4.63 -24.99 5.07
N ILE A 14 -4.16 -23.79 4.72
CA ILE A 14 -4.23 -23.23 3.37
C ILE A 14 -3.05 -23.78 2.54
N ASP A 15 -3.34 -24.65 1.58
CA ASP A 15 -2.33 -25.24 0.69
C ASP A 15 -2.11 -24.45 -0.61
N THR A 16 -3.08 -23.63 -0.99
CA THR A 16 -3.12 -22.89 -2.25
C THR A 16 -3.65 -21.48 -2.00
N ASN A 17 -2.99 -20.46 -2.54
CA ASN A 17 -3.44 -19.07 -2.41
C ASN A 17 -4.56 -18.73 -3.41
N VAL A 18 -5.11 -17.52 -3.30
CA VAL A 18 -6.21 -17.02 -4.16
C VAL A 18 -5.87 -16.98 -5.66
N ARG A 19 -4.59 -17.11 -6.03
CA ARG A 19 -4.12 -17.17 -7.43
C ARG A 19 -3.86 -18.60 -7.90
N GLY A 20 -4.22 -19.62 -7.11
CA GLY A 20 -4.01 -21.03 -7.45
C GLY A 20 -2.57 -21.51 -7.28
N MET A 21 -1.71 -20.76 -6.60
CA MET A 21 -0.30 -21.14 -6.37
C MET A 21 -0.14 -21.83 -5.01
N PRO A 22 0.73 -22.87 -4.90
CA PRO A 22 0.98 -23.55 -3.63
C PRO A 22 1.59 -22.60 -2.59
N THR A 23 1.20 -22.75 -1.33
CA THR A 23 1.77 -21.99 -0.21
C THR A 23 3.11 -22.57 0.24
N ALA A 24 3.93 -21.78 0.94
CA ALA A 24 5.24 -22.19 1.44
C ALA A 24 5.19 -23.23 2.58
N ARG A 25 3.99 -23.59 3.07
CA ARG A 25 3.76 -24.55 4.17
C ARG A 25 4.57 -24.23 5.43
N THR A 26 4.87 -22.95 5.65
CA THR A 26 5.69 -22.42 6.75
C THR A 26 5.01 -21.16 7.30
N VAL A 27 5.19 -20.88 8.59
CA VAL A 27 4.67 -19.68 9.24
C VAL A 27 5.85 -18.88 9.82
N LEU A 28 5.84 -17.57 9.59
CA LEU A 28 6.67 -16.61 10.31
C LEU A 28 5.89 -16.15 11.55
N VAL A 29 6.55 -16.16 12.71
CA VAL A 29 6.00 -15.63 13.96
C VAL A 29 6.90 -14.48 14.38
N GLU A 30 6.31 -13.29 14.47
CA GLU A 30 7.00 -12.05 14.79
C GLU A 30 6.23 -11.25 15.85
N GLU A 31 6.83 -10.17 16.32
CA GLU A 31 6.17 -9.25 17.24
C GLU A 31 5.03 -8.49 16.56
N TYR A 32 3.99 -8.18 17.33
CA TYR A 32 2.92 -7.32 16.82
C TYR A 32 3.33 -5.86 16.93
N LEU A 33 3.49 -5.20 15.79
CA LEU A 33 3.80 -3.78 15.70
C LEU A 33 2.53 -2.94 15.89
N ASP A 34 2.37 -2.37 17.09
CA ASP A 34 1.24 -1.50 17.41
C ASP A 34 1.49 -0.06 16.95
N GLY A 35 0.58 0.47 16.13
CA GLY A 35 0.67 1.80 15.56
C GLY A 35 -0.05 1.96 14.22
N PRO A 36 -0.26 3.21 13.76
CA PRO A 36 -0.81 3.48 12.43
C PRO A 36 0.12 2.96 11.34
N GLU A 37 -0.49 2.55 10.23
CA GLU A 37 0.18 1.93 9.10
C GLU A 37 0.26 2.88 7.91
N TYR A 38 1.42 2.89 7.26
CA TYR A 38 1.71 3.68 6.09
C TYR A 38 2.37 2.81 5.03
N SER A 39 2.27 3.25 3.78
CA SER A 39 3.22 2.83 2.76
C SER A 39 4.03 4.02 2.27
N VAL A 40 5.27 3.75 1.88
CA VAL A 40 6.19 4.75 1.33
C VAL A 40 6.49 4.34 -0.11
N GLU A 41 6.05 5.18 -1.03
CA GLU A 41 6.28 4.97 -2.44
C GLU A 41 7.60 5.64 -2.81
N MET A 42 8.61 4.82 -3.13
CA MET A 42 9.92 5.30 -3.55
C MET A 42 10.15 4.94 -5.02
N PHE A 43 11.03 5.69 -5.67
CA PHE A 43 11.44 5.40 -7.03
C PHE A 43 12.97 5.48 -7.14
N GLY A 44 13.60 4.36 -7.49
CA GLY A 44 15.02 4.28 -7.74
C GLY A 44 15.40 4.75 -9.15
N VAL A 45 16.28 5.73 -9.25
CA VAL A 45 16.85 6.24 -10.51
C VAL A 45 18.29 6.70 -10.27
N ASP A 46 19.20 6.40 -11.19
CA ASP A 46 20.62 6.78 -11.11
C ASP A 46 21.32 6.40 -9.79
N GLY A 47 20.91 5.27 -9.19
CA GLY A 47 21.47 4.78 -7.93
C GLY A 47 21.00 5.54 -6.69
N GLN A 48 20.00 6.41 -6.80
CA GLN A 48 19.36 7.12 -5.69
C GLN A 48 17.88 6.76 -5.62
N ALA A 49 17.35 6.59 -4.40
CA ALA A 49 15.92 6.41 -4.18
C ALA A 49 15.28 7.77 -3.89
N VAL A 50 14.27 8.13 -4.67
CA VAL A 50 13.49 9.36 -4.48
C VAL A 50 12.17 8.97 -3.82
N CYS A 51 11.82 9.64 -2.72
CA CYS A 51 10.49 9.51 -2.13
C CYS A 51 9.47 10.24 -3.00
N VAL A 52 8.50 9.48 -3.52
CA VAL A 52 7.36 10.01 -4.28
C VAL A 52 6.29 10.49 -3.31
N GLY A 53 6.08 9.74 -2.22
CA GLY A 53 5.27 10.18 -1.10
C GLY A 53 4.90 9.05 -0.16
N ILE A 54 4.14 9.40 0.87
CA ILE A 54 3.69 8.48 1.92
C ILE A 54 2.17 8.37 1.84
N THR A 55 1.65 7.15 1.85
CA THR A 55 0.21 6.86 1.87
C THR A 55 -0.20 6.41 3.26
N ALA A 56 -1.26 6.98 3.83
CA ALA A 56 -1.86 6.45 5.05
C ALA A 56 -2.79 5.27 4.72
N LYS A 57 -2.63 4.15 5.41
CA LYS A 57 -3.46 2.94 5.22
C LYS A 57 -4.41 2.77 6.41
N SER A 58 -5.66 2.40 6.13
CA SER A 58 -6.60 1.92 7.16
C SER A 58 -6.88 0.44 6.95
N VAL A 59 -6.67 -0.34 7.99
CA VAL A 59 -6.86 -1.79 8.04
C VAL A 59 -7.94 -2.13 9.05
N THR A 60 -8.67 -3.22 8.84
CA THR A 60 -9.57 -3.75 9.87
C THR A 60 -8.78 -4.20 11.09
N ALA A 61 -9.46 -4.38 12.22
CA ALA A 61 -8.86 -5.06 13.35
C ALA A 61 -8.41 -6.48 12.98
N GLY A 62 -7.56 -7.05 13.83
CA GLY A 62 -7.16 -8.44 13.74
C GLY A 62 -8.37 -9.39 13.76
N PRO A 63 -8.21 -10.62 13.23
CA PRO A 63 -6.93 -11.24 12.89
C PRO A 63 -6.50 -11.06 11.42
N HIS A 64 -7.27 -10.33 10.60
CA HIS A 64 -7.08 -10.32 9.14
C HIS A 64 -6.47 -9.04 8.57
N PHE A 65 -6.55 -7.91 9.27
CA PHE A 65 -5.94 -6.64 8.86
C PHE A 65 -6.28 -6.23 7.41
N VAL A 66 -7.56 -6.37 7.01
CA VAL A 66 -7.99 -6.09 5.65
C VAL A 66 -7.89 -4.59 5.38
N GLU A 67 -7.06 -4.22 4.41
CA GLU A 67 -6.96 -2.87 3.90
C GLU A 67 -8.26 -2.43 3.25
N HIS A 68 -8.81 -1.31 3.70
CA HIS A 68 -10.08 -0.79 3.19
C HIS A 68 -10.07 0.70 2.87
N ARG A 69 -9.00 1.42 3.20
CA ARG A 69 -8.87 2.83 2.84
C ARG A 69 -7.41 3.22 2.63
N HIS A 70 -7.17 4.07 1.64
CA HIS A 70 -5.91 4.76 1.46
C HIS A 70 -6.12 6.27 1.32
N LEU A 71 -5.17 7.05 1.82
CA LEU A 71 -5.14 8.50 1.68
C LEU A 71 -3.73 8.96 1.34
N PHE A 72 -3.60 9.68 0.22
CA PHE A 72 -2.34 10.20 -0.28
C PHE A 72 -2.44 11.72 -0.56
N PRO A 73 -1.44 12.52 -0.17
CA PRO A 73 -0.38 12.18 0.79
C PRO A 73 -0.95 11.95 2.19
N ALA A 74 -0.23 11.20 3.02
CA ALA A 74 -0.57 10.98 4.41
C ALA A 74 -0.53 12.32 5.20
N PRO A 75 -1.53 12.63 6.04
CA PRO A 75 -1.58 13.87 6.81
C PRO A 75 -0.64 13.79 8.03
N LEU A 76 0.66 13.93 7.78
CA LEU A 76 1.72 13.77 8.78
C LEU A 76 2.45 15.09 9.07
N PRO A 77 2.95 15.30 10.30
CA PRO A 77 3.96 16.31 10.56
C PRO A 77 5.21 16.07 9.71
N ALA A 78 5.82 17.14 9.18
CA ALA A 78 6.99 17.02 8.31
C ALA A 78 8.14 16.21 8.93
N ALA A 79 8.40 16.38 10.23
CA ALA A 79 9.42 15.62 10.94
C ALA A 79 9.12 14.11 10.98
N THR A 80 7.85 13.72 11.15
CA THR A 80 7.43 12.32 11.13
C THR A 80 7.54 11.73 9.73
N ALA A 81 7.11 12.47 8.71
CA ALA A 81 7.24 12.05 7.31
C ALA A 81 8.71 11.85 6.91
N GLN A 82 9.60 12.76 7.34
CA GLN A 82 11.04 12.64 7.11
C GLN A 82 11.61 11.40 7.80
N LEU A 83 11.27 11.17 9.07
CA LEU A 83 11.75 10.00 9.82
C LEU A 83 11.33 8.68 9.14
N ILE A 84 10.08 8.58 8.68
CA ILE A 84 9.59 7.41 7.94
C ILE A 84 10.37 7.24 6.62
N THR A 85 10.56 8.32 5.87
CA THR A 85 11.28 8.30 4.58
C THR A 85 12.74 7.89 4.75
N ASP A 86 13.42 8.39 5.78
CA ASP A 86 14.81 8.05 6.08
C ASP A 86 14.95 6.57 6.45
N THR A 87 14.04 6.05 7.29
CA THR A 87 14.00 4.63 7.64
C THR A 87 13.84 3.76 6.40
N VAL A 88 12.91 4.09 5.50
CA VAL A 88 12.70 3.34 4.25
C VAL A 88 13.89 3.47 3.31
N THR A 89 14.49 4.66 3.19
CA THR A 89 15.68 4.87 2.36
C THR A 89 16.84 3.98 2.83
N ALA A 90 17.12 3.96 4.14
CA ALA A 90 18.15 3.10 4.71
C ALA A 90 17.88 1.60 4.49
N ALA A 91 16.60 1.20 4.53
CA ALA A 91 16.18 -0.17 4.30
C ALA A 91 16.38 -0.62 2.84
N LEU A 92 15.94 0.21 1.88
CA LEU A 92 16.19 0.00 0.46
C LEU A 92 17.70 -0.03 0.19
N ASP A 93 18.45 0.83 0.89
CA ASP A 93 19.90 0.86 0.81
C ASP A 93 20.52 -0.47 1.22
N ALA A 94 20.16 -0.97 2.40
CA ALA A 94 20.63 -2.26 2.93
C ALA A 94 20.21 -3.44 2.05
N ALA A 95 19.01 -3.39 1.44
CA ALA A 95 18.49 -4.43 0.56
C ALA A 95 19.11 -4.42 -0.86
N GLY A 96 19.90 -3.40 -1.22
CA GLY A 96 20.47 -3.28 -2.56
C GLY A 96 19.45 -2.91 -3.65
N ILE A 97 18.26 -2.42 -3.29
CA ILE A 97 17.22 -2.01 -4.24
C ILE A 97 17.50 -0.57 -4.66
N ARG A 98 17.70 -0.35 -5.97
CA ARG A 98 18.16 0.95 -6.51
C ARG A 98 17.46 1.41 -7.79
N LEU A 99 16.54 0.62 -8.34
CA LEU A 99 15.94 0.89 -9.65
C LEU A 99 14.43 0.63 -9.62
N GLY A 100 13.67 1.58 -10.14
CA GLY A 100 12.23 1.47 -10.33
C GLY A 100 11.42 1.75 -9.06
N ALA A 101 10.10 1.60 -9.19
CA ALA A 101 9.16 1.81 -8.11
C ALA A 101 9.31 0.74 -7.02
N THR A 102 9.20 1.17 -5.77
CA THR A 102 9.10 0.29 -4.61
C THR A 102 7.96 0.73 -3.71
N HIS A 103 7.24 -0.24 -3.18
CA HIS A 103 6.22 -0.06 -2.17
C HIS A 103 6.71 -0.67 -0.86
N THR A 104 6.92 0.16 0.16
CA THR A 104 7.40 -0.28 1.47
C THR A 104 6.37 0.01 2.53
N GLU A 105 5.97 -1.02 3.27
CA GLU A 105 4.99 -0.89 4.35
C GLU A 105 5.67 -0.64 5.69
N VAL A 106 5.12 0.28 6.47
CA VAL A 106 5.70 0.77 7.72
C VAL A 106 4.62 0.96 8.77
N LYS A 107 4.87 0.47 9.99
CA LYS A 107 4.09 0.81 11.19
C LYS A 107 4.83 1.89 11.96
N LEU A 108 4.15 2.98 12.33
CA LEU A 108 4.73 3.98 13.22
C LEU A 108 4.42 3.61 14.67
N THR A 109 5.35 2.95 15.35
CA THR A 109 5.18 2.49 16.72
C THR A 109 5.61 3.56 17.74
N ALA A 110 5.47 3.27 19.03
CA ALA A 110 5.98 4.13 20.10
C ALA A 110 7.51 4.30 20.06
N ASP A 111 8.24 3.32 19.52
CA ASP A 111 9.71 3.34 19.39
C ASP A 111 10.19 3.93 18.05
N GLY A 112 9.27 4.22 17.13
CA GLY A 112 9.55 4.82 15.83
C GLY A 112 9.00 4.01 14.65
N PRO A 113 9.36 4.37 13.40
CA PRO A 113 8.92 3.63 12.22
C PRO A 113 9.57 2.24 12.17
N ALA A 114 8.76 1.20 12.12
CA ALA A 114 9.15 -0.19 11.95
C ALA A 114 8.72 -0.69 10.56
N LEU A 115 9.63 -1.31 9.82
CA LEU A 115 9.34 -1.91 8.53
C LEU A 115 8.48 -3.15 8.69
N VAL A 116 7.51 -3.32 7.79
CA VAL A 116 6.69 -4.53 7.67
C VAL A 116 7.14 -5.33 6.46
N GLU A 117 7.14 -4.72 5.27
CA GLU A 117 7.53 -5.39 4.02
C GLU A 117 8.14 -4.40 3.02
N ILE A 118 9.06 -4.86 2.17
CA ILE A 118 9.59 -4.13 1.02
C ILE A 118 9.22 -4.88 -0.26
N ASN A 119 8.51 -4.22 -1.17
CA ASN A 119 8.12 -4.76 -2.46
C ASN A 119 8.74 -3.94 -3.61
N PRO A 120 9.66 -4.50 -4.44
CA PRO A 120 10.24 -3.80 -5.58
C PRO A 120 9.30 -3.78 -6.79
N ARG A 121 8.12 -3.19 -6.61
CA ARG A 121 7.07 -3.00 -7.61
C ARG A 121 6.21 -1.79 -7.25
N PRO A 122 5.43 -1.24 -8.20
CA PRO A 122 4.34 -0.34 -7.87
C PRO A 122 3.35 -0.95 -6.86
N ALA A 123 2.80 -0.08 -6.02
CA ALA A 123 1.80 -0.40 -5.01
C ALA A 123 0.50 -0.96 -5.62
N GLY A 124 -0.19 -1.78 -4.83
CA GLY A 124 -1.56 -2.22 -5.13
C GLY A 124 -2.60 -1.16 -4.71
N GLY A 125 -3.87 -1.55 -4.66
CA GLY A 125 -4.91 -0.71 -4.04
C GLY A 125 -5.19 0.63 -4.73
N MET A 126 -4.86 0.76 -6.03
CA MET A 126 -4.94 2.01 -6.79
C MET A 126 -4.05 3.14 -6.25
N ILE A 127 -3.07 2.85 -5.38
CA ILE A 127 -2.15 3.86 -4.85
C ILE A 127 -1.41 4.62 -5.97
N PRO A 128 -0.91 4.01 -7.06
CA PRO A 128 -0.31 4.76 -8.16
C PRO A 128 -1.27 5.77 -8.80
N GLU A 129 -2.56 5.47 -8.85
CA GLU A 129 -3.59 6.37 -9.35
C GLU A 129 -3.85 7.52 -8.36
N LEU A 130 -3.83 7.25 -7.05
CA LEU A 130 -3.93 8.30 -6.03
C LEU A 130 -2.74 9.27 -6.11
N VAL A 131 -1.53 8.76 -6.33
CA VAL A 131 -0.34 9.58 -6.56
C VAL A 131 -0.53 10.47 -7.78
N ARG A 132 -1.01 9.89 -8.89
CA ARG A 132 -1.28 10.61 -10.15
C ARG A 132 -2.31 11.71 -9.97
N LEU A 133 -3.45 11.42 -9.33
CA LEU A 133 -4.52 12.39 -9.06
C LEU A 133 -4.10 13.51 -8.11
N ALA A 134 -3.21 13.21 -7.14
CA ALA A 134 -2.79 14.21 -6.16
C ALA A 134 -1.62 15.09 -6.63
N THR A 135 -0.76 14.59 -7.52
CA THR A 135 0.53 15.25 -7.84
C THR A 135 0.81 15.41 -9.33
N GLY A 136 0.06 14.73 -10.20
CA GLY A 136 0.34 14.60 -11.63
C GLY A 136 1.41 13.54 -11.97
N VAL A 137 2.08 12.94 -10.99
CA VAL A 137 3.14 11.95 -11.24
C VAL A 137 2.54 10.60 -11.63
N ASP A 138 2.81 10.15 -12.85
CA ASP A 138 2.46 8.81 -13.33
C ASP A 138 3.59 7.82 -13.05
N LEU A 139 3.42 7.00 -12.00
CA LEU A 139 4.41 6.00 -11.60
C LEU A 139 4.55 4.84 -12.60
N LEU A 140 3.52 4.56 -13.40
CA LEU A 140 3.59 3.52 -14.43
C LEU A 140 4.40 4.03 -15.63
N ASP A 141 4.17 5.26 -16.08
CA ASP A 141 5.00 5.90 -17.11
C ASP A 141 6.47 6.00 -16.64
N ALA A 142 6.70 6.43 -15.40
CA ALA A 142 8.04 6.48 -14.82
C ALA A 142 8.72 5.09 -14.82
N GLN A 143 7.99 4.03 -14.42
CA GLN A 143 8.50 2.66 -14.44
C GLN A 143 8.83 2.17 -15.86
N LEU A 144 7.97 2.45 -16.84
CA LEU A 144 8.20 2.09 -18.24
C LEU A 144 9.40 2.83 -18.82
N ARG A 145 9.52 4.12 -18.56
CA ARG A 145 10.69 4.92 -18.96
C ARG A 145 11.97 4.36 -18.39
N ALA A 146 12.01 4.09 -17.08
CA ALA A 146 13.18 3.50 -16.43
C ALA A 146 13.55 2.15 -17.05
N ALA A 147 12.56 1.29 -17.35
CA ALA A 147 12.78 0.01 -18.03
C ALA A 147 13.34 0.17 -19.45
N LEU A 148 13.04 1.27 -20.12
CA LEU A 148 13.58 1.64 -21.44
C LEU A 148 14.90 2.42 -21.37
N GLY A 149 15.45 2.67 -20.18
CA GLY A 149 16.65 3.50 -19.99
C GLY A 149 16.41 4.99 -20.25
N LEU A 150 15.16 5.44 -20.21
CA LEU A 150 14.76 6.84 -20.34
C LEU A 150 14.60 7.48 -18.95
N PRO A 151 14.82 8.81 -18.83
CA PRO A 151 14.62 9.50 -17.55
C PRO A 151 13.15 9.45 -17.12
N PRO A 152 12.85 9.01 -15.87
CA PRO A 152 11.49 9.00 -15.33
C PRO A 152 11.04 10.42 -15.01
N HIS A 153 9.73 10.66 -15.07
CA HIS A 153 9.12 11.91 -14.67
C HIS A 153 8.54 11.78 -13.25
N LEU A 154 9.25 12.32 -12.26
CA LEU A 154 8.89 12.20 -10.84
C LEU A 154 8.57 13.54 -10.17
N LYS A 155 8.59 14.64 -10.94
CA LYS A 155 8.35 15.96 -10.42
C LYS A 155 6.83 16.17 -10.28
N ALA A 156 6.37 16.42 -9.05
CA ALA A 156 5.01 16.85 -8.81
C ALA A 156 4.73 18.21 -9.47
N GLU A 157 3.62 18.29 -10.18
CA GLU A 157 3.11 19.51 -10.83
C GLU A 157 1.95 20.12 -10.04
N GLU A 158 1.33 19.32 -9.18
CA GLU A 158 0.17 19.67 -8.37
C GLU A 158 0.42 19.40 -6.88
N ALA A 159 -0.39 20.03 -6.03
CA ALA A 159 -0.40 19.82 -4.59
C ALA A 159 -1.83 19.52 -4.12
N GLY A 160 -2.30 18.32 -4.46
CA GLY A 160 -3.63 17.81 -4.15
C GLY A 160 -3.62 16.70 -3.10
N HIS A 161 -4.80 16.11 -2.88
CA HIS A 161 -5.00 14.92 -2.06
C HIS A 161 -5.97 13.99 -2.79
N ALA A 162 -5.72 12.69 -2.71
CA ALA A 162 -6.58 11.66 -3.27
C ALA A 162 -6.73 10.51 -2.26
N GLY A 163 -7.90 9.87 -2.27
CA GLY A 163 -8.16 8.72 -1.41
C GLY A 163 -9.08 7.71 -2.08
N ILE A 164 -9.03 6.48 -1.57
CA ILE A 164 -9.91 5.39 -1.99
C ILE A 164 -10.51 4.72 -0.76
N GLN A 165 -11.75 4.27 -0.91
CA GLN A 165 -12.47 3.47 0.07
C GLN A 165 -12.94 2.18 -0.61
N PHE A 166 -12.50 1.04 -0.09
CA PHE A 166 -13.05 -0.27 -0.45
C PHE A 166 -14.25 -0.55 0.45
N LEU A 167 -15.37 -0.94 -0.16
CA LEU A 167 -16.56 -1.33 0.59
C LEU A 167 -16.45 -2.81 0.97
N LEU A 168 -16.50 -3.07 2.27
CA LEU A 168 -16.47 -4.42 2.84
C LEU A 168 -17.89 -4.83 3.22
N ALA A 169 -18.18 -6.13 3.14
CA ALA A 169 -19.40 -6.69 3.70
C ALA A 169 -19.20 -6.98 5.19
N ASP A 170 -20.16 -6.57 6.02
CA ASP A 170 -20.12 -6.81 7.47
C ASP A 170 -20.53 -8.24 7.85
N THR A 171 -21.08 -9.00 6.89
CA THR A 171 -21.64 -10.33 7.11
C THR A 171 -21.44 -11.22 5.90
N ASP A 172 -21.32 -12.52 6.15
CA ASP A 172 -21.34 -13.54 5.11
C ASP A 172 -22.70 -13.60 4.41
N GLY A 173 -22.70 -13.84 3.11
CA GLY A 173 -23.92 -14.00 2.33
C GLY A 173 -23.70 -14.08 0.84
N THR A 174 -24.79 -14.06 0.09
CA THR A 174 -24.76 -13.95 -1.36
C THR A 174 -25.09 -12.51 -1.76
N LEU A 175 -24.17 -11.86 -2.47
CA LEU A 175 -24.43 -10.55 -3.04
C LEU A 175 -25.55 -10.68 -4.09
N THR A 176 -26.63 -9.94 -3.91
CA THR A 176 -27.80 -9.98 -4.82
C THR A 176 -27.88 -8.75 -5.72
N ALA A 177 -27.49 -7.59 -5.22
CA ALA A 177 -27.44 -6.34 -5.98
C ALA A 177 -26.53 -5.32 -5.28
N VAL A 178 -26.01 -4.37 -6.06
CA VAL A 178 -25.34 -3.16 -5.58
C VAL A 178 -26.20 -1.96 -6.00
N HIS A 179 -26.55 -1.11 -5.05
CA HIS A 179 -27.38 0.08 -5.29
C HIS A 179 -26.58 1.35 -4.97
N GLY A 180 -26.92 2.46 -5.61
CA GLY A 180 -26.35 3.78 -5.30
C GLY A 180 -25.00 4.08 -5.96
N ALA A 181 -24.45 3.20 -6.80
CA ALA A 181 -23.17 3.41 -7.48
C ALA A 181 -23.18 4.66 -8.38
N GLU A 182 -24.23 4.86 -9.19
CA GLU A 182 -24.38 6.06 -10.04
C GLU A 182 -24.52 7.34 -9.21
N ALA A 183 -25.26 7.28 -8.10
CA ALA A 183 -25.42 8.41 -7.21
C ALA A 183 -24.10 8.78 -6.51
N ALA A 184 -23.31 7.79 -6.11
CA ALA A 184 -21.99 8.00 -5.54
C ALA A 184 -21.01 8.62 -6.56
N ALA A 185 -21.04 8.15 -7.81
CA ALA A 185 -20.22 8.69 -8.89
C ALA A 185 -20.57 10.14 -9.25
N ALA A 186 -21.78 10.60 -8.93
CA ALA A 186 -22.22 11.97 -9.16
C ALA A 186 -21.85 12.95 -8.03
N VAL A 187 -21.28 12.47 -6.92
CA VAL A 187 -20.84 13.32 -5.81
C VAL A 187 -19.60 14.12 -6.24
N GLU A 188 -19.61 15.43 -5.99
CA GLU A 188 -18.46 16.29 -6.26
C GLU A 188 -17.20 15.78 -5.54
N GLY A 189 -16.10 15.66 -6.29
CA GLY A 189 -14.82 15.14 -5.78
C GLY A 189 -14.67 13.61 -5.86
N VAL A 190 -15.71 12.88 -6.27
CA VAL A 190 -15.58 11.45 -6.59
C VAL A 190 -15.12 11.30 -8.04
N GLU A 191 -13.89 10.82 -8.22
CA GLU A 191 -13.32 10.57 -9.55
C GLU A 191 -13.89 9.29 -10.19
N SER A 192 -14.04 8.22 -9.41
CA SER A 192 -14.53 6.95 -9.94
C SER A 192 -15.24 6.10 -8.88
N VAL A 193 -16.17 5.27 -9.36
CA VAL A 193 -16.83 4.21 -8.60
C VAL A 193 -16.77 2.95 -9.44
N LEU A 194 -16.17 1.88 -8.91
CA LEU A 194 -16.05 0.60 -9.59
C LEU A 194 -16.73 -0.50 -8.78
N VAL A 195 -17.66 -1.21 -9.41
CA VAL A 195 -18.27 -2.42 -8.87
C VAL A 195 -17.60 -3.62 -9.53
N THR A 196 -16.81 -4.37 -8.76
CA THR A 196 -16.06 -5.54 -9.26
C THR A 196 -16.70 -6.88 -8.90
N ALA A 197 -17.73 -6.87 -8.04
CA ALA A 197 -18.47 -8.07 -7.70
C ALA A 197 -19.45 -8.41 -8.83
N ALA A 198 -19.35 -9.62 -9.37
CA ALA A 198 -20.21 -10.18 -10.41
C ALA A 198 -21.03 -11.34 -9.86
#